data_AF-A0A8H7L6H8-F1
#
_entry.id   AF-A0A8H7L6H8-F1
#
_cell.length_a   1.000
_cell.length_b   1.000
_cell.length_c   1.000
_cell.angle_alpha   90.00
_cell.angle_beta   90.00
_cell.angle_gamma   90.00
#
_symmetry.space_group_name_H-M   'P 1'
#
loop_
_entity.id
_entity.type
_entity.pdbx_description
1 polymer ?
#
loop_
_entity_poly.entity_id
_entity_poly.type
_entity_poly.pdbx_seq_one_letter_code
_entity_poly.pdbx_strand_id
1 'polypeptide(L)'
;MDSGYELLKPGLHPQRDAVTSLAYKRTTLVPASSNKDIPQCASASPPPASPPVPINLWAPLDVEEATTIRHWLQAPEQSLNLTSNDMAQGSDNMLFNIEIYRPAKAEALSYLSSPSSIPPPKRYARVTIHHGARLVPVVKDYLVGPLPIGRHTSMRELTEIYNRNDIPYNARGFDHNDDLRALFRRIVPQFAEAINVCAS
;
A
#
# COMPACT_ATOMS: atom_id res chain seq x y z
N MET A 1 9.42 -31.39 -41.45
CA MET A 1 9.45 -32.72 -42.08
C MET A 1 10.59 -33.44 -41.40
N ASP A 2 10.44 -34.48 -40.59
CA ASP A 2 9.29 -35.27 -40.18
C ASP A 2 9.81 -36.05 -38.94
N SER A 3 9.19 -35.89 -37.77
CA SER A 3 8.49 -36.97 -37.05
C SER A 3 8.94 -38.40 -37.40
N GLY A 4 9.51 -39.10 -36.43
CA GLY A 4 9.93 -40.51 -36.54
C GLY A 4 9.79 -41.22 -35.21
N TYR A 5 8.54 -41.56 -34.90
CA TYR A 5 8.05 -42.44 -33.84
C TYR A 5 8.46 -43.90 -34.14
N GLU A 6 8.95 -44.65 -33.15
CA GLU A 6 9.04 -46.11 -33.26
C GLU A 6 8.33 -46.78 -32.08
N LEU A 7 7.23 -47.44 -32.44
CA LEU A 7 6.36 -48.27 -31.62
C LEU A 7 6.87 -49.70 -31.65
N LEU A 8 7.11 -50.30 -30.48
CA LEU A 8 7.09 -51.76 -30.32
C LEU A 8 6.28 -52.14 -29.07
N LYS A 9 5.15 -52.78 -29.33
CA LYS A 9 4.35 -53.68 -28.46
C LYS A 9 4.22 -55.01 -29.24
N PRO A 10 3.67 -56.10 -28.70
CA PRO A 10 3.65 -56.64 -27.33
C PRO A 10 4.01 -58.14 -27.29
N GLY A 11 4.32 -58.66 -26.11
CA GLY A 11 4.30 -60.09 -25.76
C GLY A 11 4.63 -60.20 -24.28
N LEU A 12 4.11 -61.09 -23.45
CA LEU A 12 3.22 -62.23 -23.56
C LEU A 12 2.78 -62.50 -22.09
N HIS A 13 1.50 -62.72 -21.81
CA HIS A 13 0.99 -63.31 -20.54
C HIS A 13 0.61 -64.78 -20.86
N PRO A 14 0.73 -65.77 -19.95
CA PRO A 14 0.23 -65.79 -18.56
C PRO A 14 1.29 -66.39 -17.58
N GLN A 15 1.16 -66.43 -16.24
CA GLN A 15 0.11 -67.00 -15.41
C GLN A 15 0.28 -66.51 -13.96
N ARG A 16 -0.84 -66.46 -13.22
CA ARG A 16 -0.99 -65.97 -11.85
C ARG A 16 -0.30 -66.88 -10.83
N ASP A 17 0.52 -66.30 -9.96
CA ASP A 17 0.85 -66.86 -8.64
C ASP A 17 0.81 -65.76 -7.55
N ALA A 18 0.44 -66.19 -6.36
CA ALA A 18 -0.15 -65.44 -5.26
C ALA A 18 0.57 -64.16 -4.78
N VAL A 19 -0.21 -63.10 -4.57
CA VAL A 19 0.19 -61.95 -3.73
C VAL A 19 0.15 -62.35 -2.26
N THR A 20 1.31 -62.62 -1.67
CA THR A 20 1.44 -62.77 -0.22
C THR A 20 1.32 -61.39 0.43
N SER A 21 0.23 -61.18 1.17
CA SER A 21 0.01 -60.00 2.02
C SER A 21 1.16 -59.86 3.01
N LEU A 22 2.01 -58.85 2.83
CA LEU A 22 2.88 -58.35 3.90
C LEU A 22 1.99 -57.64 4.91
N ALA A 23 1.66 -58.34 5.99
CA ALA A 23 0.98 -57.78 7.14
C ALA A 23 1.80 -56.59 7.69
N TYR A 24 1.38 -55.38 7.35
CA TYR A 24 1.90 -54.18 8.00
C TYR A 24 1.51 -54.26 9.48
N LYS A 25 2.50 -54.41 10.37
CA LYS A 25 2.26 -54.35 11.80
C LYS A 25 1.74 -52.96 12.13
N ARG A 26 0.42 -52.87 12.31
CA ARG A 26 -0.26 -51.70 12.85
C ARG A 26 0.15 -51.58 14.31
N THR A 27 1.18 -50.78 14.59
CA THR A 27 1.53 -50.43 15.96
C THR A 27 0.40 -49.60 16.55
N THR A 28 -0.42 -50.22 17.40
CA THR A 28 -1.36 -49.51 18.26
C THR A 28 -0.55 -48.73 19.28
N LEU A 29 -0.65 -47.40 19.24
CA LEU A 29 -0.06 -46.51 20.24
C LEU A 29 -0.74 -46.79 21.58
N VAL A 30 0.00 -47.38 22.51
CA VAL A 30 -0.38 -47.47 23.92
C VAL A 30 -0.24 -46.07 24.52
N PRO A 31 -1.22 -45.54 25.28
CA PRO A 31 -1.04 -44.27 25.96
C PRO A 31 -0.07 -44.51 27.12
N ALA A 32 1.22 -44.27 26.86
CA ALA A 32 2.20 -44.13 27.92
C ALA A 32 1.91 -42.80 28.64
N SER A 33 1.24 -42.90 29.79
CA SER A 33 1.31 -41.88 30.82
C SER A 33 2.75 -41.82 31.32
N SER A 34 3.58 -41.09 30.59
CA SER A 34 4.93 -40.73 30.99
C SER A 34 5.03 -39.24 30.80
N ASN A 35 5.19 -38.53 31.92
CA ASN A 35 5.43 -37.09 31.99
C ASN A 35 6.84 -36.80 31.45
N LYS A 36 7.06 -37.08 30.17
CA LYS A 36 8.29 -36.83 29.43
C LYS A 36 8.03 -35.66 28.50
N ASP A 37 8.63 -34.53 28.83
CA ASP A 37 8.63 -33.34 27.97
C ASP A 37 9.05 -33.73 26.56
N ILE A 38 8.16 -33.51 25.61
CA ILE A 38 8.42 -33.74 24.18
C ILE A 38 9.46 -32.69 23.75
N PRO A 39 10.59 -33.07 23.12
CA PRO A 39 11.61 -32.11 22.73
C PRO A 39 11.03 -31.11 21.74
N GLN A 40 11.09 -29.84 22.11
CA GLN A 40 10.57 -28.74 21.29
C GLN A 40 11.62 -28.32 20.27
N CYS A 41 11.22 -28.16 19.01
CA CYS A 41 12.10 -27.63 17.97
C CYS A 41 12.54 -26.21 18.31
N ALA A 42 13.76 -25.84 17.89
CA ALA A 42 14.19 -24.44 17.92
C ALA A 42 13.19 -23.59 17.15
N SER A 43 12.80 -22.45 17.71
CA SER A 43 11.90 -21.53 17.03
C SER A 43 12.56 -21.06 15.73
N ALA A 44 11.77 -20.95 14.66
CA ALA A 44 12.23 -20.41 13.39
C ALA A 44 12.38 -18.87 13.41
N SER A 45 12.48 -18.26 14.60
CA SER A 45 12.56 -16.82 14.74
C SER A 45 13.92 -16.34 14.24
N PRO A 46 13.96 -15.29 13.39
CA PRO A 46 15.22 -14.72 12.96
C PRO A 46 15.97 -14.12 14.17
N PRO A 47 17.32 -14.13 14.15
CA PRO A 47 18.09 -13.45 15.17
C PRO A 47 17.81 -11.93 15.13
N PRO A 48 17.93 -11.22 16.26
CA PRO A 48 17.84 -9.77 16.28
C PRO A 48 18.85 -9.14 15.32
N ALA A 49 18.42 -8.14 14.55
CA ALA A 49 19.28 -7.37 13.66
C ALA A 49 19.11 -5.87 13.96
N SER A 50 20.16 -5.10 13.71
CA SER A 50 20.14 -3.64 13.80
C SER A 50 20.46 -3.03 12.43
N PRO A 51 19.81 -1.93 12.04
CA PRO A 51 20.11 -1.28 10.77
C PRO A 51 21.51 -0.67 10.79
N PRO A 52 22.17 -0.53 9.61
CA PRO A 52 23.51 0.05 9.52
C PRO A 52 23.54 1.55 9.85
N VAL A 53 22.38 2.20 9.84
CA VAL A 53 22.17 3.60 10.23
C VAL A 53 20.95 3.72 11.14
N PRO A 54 20.93 4.67 12.09
CA PRO A 54 19.86 4.78 13.09
C PRO A 54 18.50 5.20 12.51
N ILE A 55 18.49 5.87 11.35
CA ILE A 55 17.28 6.45 10.75
C ILE A 55 17.00 5.81 9.39
N ASN A 56 15.79 5.29 9.22
CA ASN A 56 15.28 4.87 7.92
C ASN A 56 14.74 6.08 7.14
N LEU A 57 15.52 6.57 6.16
CA LEU A 57 15.16 7.71 5.32
C LEU A 57 13.89 7.51 4.47
N TRP A 58 13.45 6.26 4.33
CA TRP A 58 12.30 5.85 3.52
C TRP A 58 11.12 5.39 4.37
N ALA A 59 11.19 5.56 5.69
CA ALA A 59 10.08 5.27 6.56
C ALA A 59 8.83 6.05 6.10
N PRO A 60 7.64 5.41 6.05
CA PRO A 60 6.40 6.13 5.80
C PRO A 60 6.14 7.13 6.94
N LEU A 61 5.16 8.01 6.73
CA LEU A 61 4.63 8.80 7.83
C LEU A 61 3.93 7.86 8.80
N ASP A 62 4.13 8.08 10.09
CA ASP A 62 3.24 7.48 11.08
C ASP A 62 1.90 8.24 11.15
N VAL A 63 0.96 7.69 11.92
CA VAL A 63 -0.39 8.26 12.05
C VAL A 63 -0.38 9.64 12.71
N GLU A 64 0.53 9.88 13.66
CA GLU A 64 0.63 11.16 14.38
C GLU A 64 1.21 12.24 13.47
N GLU A 65 2.24 11.93 12.69
CA GLU A 65 2.83 12.80 11.67
C GLU A 65 1.76 13.19 10.65
N ALA A 66 1.05 12.22 10.06
CA ALA A 66 0.02 12.47 9.05
C ALA A 66 -1.14 13.32 9.61
N THR A 67 -1.57 13.04 10.84
CA THR A 67 -2.65 13.78 11.51
C THR A 67 -2.23 15.22 11.81
N THR A 68 -1.01 15.43 12.30
CA THR A 68 -0.47 16.76 12.58
C THR A 68 -0.33 17.58 11.30
N ILE A 69 0.14 16.96 10.20
CA ILE A 69 0.20 17.60 8.88
C ILE A 69 -1.22 17.99 8.41
N ARG A 70 -2.20 17.08 8.52
CA ARG A 70 -3.59 17.35 8.16
C ARG A 70 -4.16 18.55 8.92
N HIS A 71 -3.98 18.60 10.24
CA HIS A 71 -4.45 19.72 11.05
C HIS A 71 -3.77 21.04 10.67
N TRP A 72 -2.46 21.00 10.44
CA TRP A 72 -1.71 22.18 9.99
C TRP A 72 -2.20 22.71 8.64
N LEU A 73 -2.53 21.82 7.68
CA LEU A 73 -3.08 22.17 6.37
C LEU A 73 -4.50 22.77 6.44
N GLN A 74 -5.31 22.31 7.38
CA GLN A 74 -6.67 22.80 7.59
C GLN A 74 -6.72 24.15 8.32
N ALA A 75 -5.59 24.59 8.87
CA ALA A 75 -5.50 25.86 9.57
C ALA A 75 -5.74 27.04 8.59
N PRO A 76 -6.54 28.05 8.98
CA PRO A 76 -6.88 29.18 8.10
C PRO A 76 -5.65 29.90 7.52
N GLU A 77 -4.53 29.90 8.24
CA GLU A 77 -3.27 30.52 7.85
C GLU A 77 -2.72 29.94 6.53
N GLN A 78 -3.05 28.69 6.20
CA GLN A 78 -2.61 28.07 4.95
C GLN A 78 -3.40 28.55 3.72
N SER A 79 -4.54 29.22 3.92
CA SER A 79 -5.36 29.78 2.84
C SER A 79 -5.77 28.76 1.75
N LEU A 80 -5.93 27.49 2.15
CA LEU A 80 -6.28 26.39 1.24
C LEU A 80 -7.79 26.20 1.05
N ASN A 81 -8.61 26.72 1.99
CA ASN A 81 -10.07 26.57 2.00
C ASN A 81 -10.52 25.10 1.84
N LEU A 82 -9.94 24.19 2.64
CA LEU A 82 -10.19 22.76 2.52
C LEU A 82 -11.56 22.38 3.10
N THR A 83 -12.34 21.64 2.32
CA THR A 83 -13.55 20.96 2.79
C THR A 83 -13.19 19.60 3.39
N SER A 84 -13.92 19.18 4.44
CA SER A 84 -13.73 17.85 5.02
C SER A 84 -14.02 16.76 3.99
N ASN A 85 -13.16 15.73 3.93
CA ASN A 85 -13.24 14.64 2.96
C ASN A 85 -14.58 13.88 2.97
N ASP A 86 -15.32 13.88 4.08
CA ASP A 86 -16.63 13.19 4.17
C ASP A 86 -17.77 13.98 3.48
N MET A 87 -17.55 15.27 3.25
CA MET A 87 -18.53 16.21 2.69
C MET A 87 -18.08 16.84 1.38
N ALA A 88 -16.78 16.78 1.07
CA ALA A 88 -16.20 17.39 -0.11
C ALA A 88 -16.85 16.87 -1.40
N GLN A 89 -17.16 17.81 -2.29
CA GLN A 89 -17.62 17.53 -3.64
C GLN A 89 -16.51 17.84 -4.63
N GLY A 90 -16.65 17.40 -5.87
CA GLY A 90 -15.69 17.67 -6.94
C GLY A 90 -15.48 19.15 -7.25
N SER A 91 -16.37 20.03 -6.79
CA SER A 91 -16.24 21.50 -6.87
C SER A 91 -15.58 22.14 -5.65
N ASP A 92 -15.17 21.37 -4.65
CA ASP A 92 -14.49 21.87 -3.44
C ASP A 92 -12.97 21.71 -3.53
N ASN A 93 -12.26 22.38 -2.62
CA ASN A 93 -10.85 22.05 -2.38
C ASN A 93 -10.78 20.89 -1.38
N MET A 94 -10.14 19.79 -1.77
CA MET A 94 -10.10 18.57 -0.96
C MET A 94 -8.67 18.07 -0.80
N LEU A 95 -8.32 17.70 0.43
CA LEU A 95 -7.07 17.02 0.74
C LEU A 95 -7.19 15.53 0.36
N PHE A 96 -6.52 15.15 -0.73
CA PHE A 96 -6.63 13.79 -1.28
C PHE A 96 -5.65 12.80 -0.65
N ASN A 97 -4.37 13.19 -0.52
CA ASN A 97 -3.32 12.30 -0.03
C ASN A 97 -2.27 13.04 0.80
N ILE A 98 -1.73 12.36 1.82
CA ILE A 98 -0.57 12.79 2.60
C ILE A 98 0.38 11.61 2.69
N GLU A 99 1.59 11.75 2.17
CA GLU A 99 2.60 10.70 2.23
C GLU A 99 4.00 11.28 2.44
N ILE A 100 4.97 10.43 2.75
CA ILE A 100 6.36 10.86 2.89
C ILE A 100 6.94 11.25 1.53
N TYR A 101 7.59 12.40 1.43
CA TYR A 101 8.43 12.76 0.29
C TYR A 101 9.84 12.20 0.50
N ARG A 102 10.28 11.31 -0.40
CA ARG A 102 11.58 10.65 -0.28
C ARG A 102 12.72 11.63 -0.62
N PRO A 103 13.82 11.61 0.14
CA PRO A 103 14.93 12.54 -0.10
C PRO A 103 15.61 12.28 -1.44
N ALA A 104 16.33 13.29 -1.94
CA ALA A 104 17.11 13.15 -3.15
C ALA A 104 18.18 12.05 -2.99
N LYS A 105 18.42 11.27 -4.05
CA LYS A 105 19.37 10.16 -4.03
C LYS A 105 20.77 10.60 -3.56
N ALA A 106 21.23 11.77 -4.00
CA ALA A 106 22.54 12.31 -3.63
C ALA A 106 22.65 12.57 -2.12
N GLU A 107 21.63 13.17 -1.51
CA GLU A 107 21.59 13.44 -0.07
C GLU A 107 21.51 12.14 0.75
N ALA A 108 20.68 11.20 0.30
CA ALA A 108 20.57 9.89 0.95
C ALA A 108 21.91 9.13 0.91
N LEU A 109 22.59 9.09 -0.24
CA LEU A 109 23.90 8.44 -0.36
C LEU A 109 24.96 9.13 0.49
N SER A 110 24.97 10.47 0.53
CA SER A 110 25.87 11.25 1.36
C SER A 110 25.75 10.84 2.83
N TYR A 111 24.53 10.85 3.38
CA TYR A 111 24.25 10.39 4.74
C TYR A 111 24.65 8.93 4.97
N LEU A 112 24.22 8.00 4.09
CA LEU A 112 24.47 6.57 4.28
C LEU A 112 25.95 6.20 4.18
N SER A 113 26.74 6.96 3.42
CA SER A 113 28.18 6.74 3.28
C SER A 113 28.98 7.24 4.49
N SER A 114 28.46 8.20 5.26
CA SER A 114 29.15 8.83 6.38
C SER A 114 28.18 9.30 7.47
N PRO A 115 27.42 8.36 8.09
CA PRO A 115 26.30 8.70 8.98
C PRO A 115 26.72 9.40 10.29
N SER A 116 27.99 9.29 10.67
CA SER A 116 28.55 9.97 11.85
C SER A 116 28.97 11.42 11.59
N SER A 117 29.15 11.80 10.33
CA SER A 117 29.66 13.14 9.95
C SER A 117 28.63 13.98 9.21
N ILE A 118 27.69 13.32 8.53
CA ILE A 118 26.67 13.98 7.71
C ILE A 118 25.32 13.76 8.40
N PRO A 119 24.57 14.82 8.73
CA PRO A 119 23.24 14.66 9.31
C PRO A 119 22.25 14.08 8.29
N PRO A 120 21.18 13.40 8.75
CA PRO A 120 20.14 12.92 7.86
C PRO A 120 19.46 14.09 7.12
N PRO A 121 19.01 13.91 5.86
CA PRO A 121 18.24 14.92 5.15
C PRO A 121 16.95 15.23 5.91
N LYS A 122 16.50 16.48 5.80
CA LYS A 122 15.23 16.93 6.37
C LYS A 122 14.08 16.12 5.77
N ARG A 123 13.12 15.72 6.60
CA ARG A 123 11.92 15.00 6.16
C ARG A 123 10.85 15.98 5.72
N TYR A 124 10.15 15.63 4.65
CA TYR A 124 9.04 16.39 4.09
C TYR A 124 7.88 15.44 3.76
N ALA A 125 6.66 15.96 3.77
CA ALA A 125 5.50 15.27 3.24
C ALA A 125 5.16 15.78 1.85
N ARG A 126 4.72 14.87 0.97
CA ARG A 126 4.01 15.20 -0.25
C ARG A 126 2.52 15.20 0.05
N VAL A 127 1.86 16.30 -0.28
CA VAL A 127 0.46 16.53 -0.02
C VAL A 127 -0.24 16.81 -1.33
N THR A 128 -1.21 15.98 -1.70
CA THR A 128 -2.00 16.15 -2.92
C THR A 128 -3.32 16.81 -2.58
N ILE A 129 -3.60 17.95 -3.22
CA ILE A 129 -4.84 18.71 -3.07
C ILE A 129 -5.55 18.78 -4.42
N HIS A 130 -6.81 18.39 -4.42
CA HIS A 130 -7.73 18.63 -5.52
C HIS A 130 -8.30 20.03 -5.35
N HIS A 131 -7.91 20.97 -6.22
CA HIS A 131 -8.43 22.34 -6.22
C HIS A 131 -9.67 22.47 -7.12
N GLY A 132 -10.78 21.88 -6.67
CA GLY A 132 -12.05 21.86 -7.39
C GLY A 132 -12.77 23.21 -7.42
N ALA A 133 -12.54 24.08 -6.44
CA ALA A 133 -13.25 25.36 -6.30
C ALA A 133 -12.71 26.46 -7.21
N ARG A 134 -11.66 26.19 -7.99
CA ARG A 134 -11.11 27.15 -8.96
C ARG A 134 -11.98 27.19 -10.22
N LEU A 135 -11.98 28.33 -10.91
CA LEU A 135 -12.63 28.48 -12.22
C LEU A 135 -12.15 27.43 -13.23
N VAL A 136 -10.84 27.12 -13.20
CA VAL A 136 -10.25 25.98 -13.89
C VAL A 136 -9.70 25.04 -12.81
N PRO A 137 -10.40 23.94 -12.51
CA PRO A 137 -9.96 22.96 -11.52
C PRO A 137 -8.62 22.33 -11.89
N VAL A 138 -7.79 22.08 -10.90
CA VAL A 138 -6.47 21.42 -11.07
C VAL A 138 -6.14 20.56 -9.86
N VAL A 139 -5.25 19.61 -10.04
CA VAL A 139 -4.60 18.91 -8.93
C VAL A 139 -3.20 19.48 -8.74
N LYS A 140 -2.84 19.73 -7.49
CA LYS A 140 -1.52 20.21 -7.12
C LYS A 140 -0.94 19.36 -5.99
N ASP A 141 0.36 19.08 -6.12
CA ASP A 141 1.14 18.51 -5.04
C ASP A 141 1.93 19.61 -4.34
N TYR A 142 2.05 19.47 -3.03
CA TYR A 142 2.79 20.37 -2.18
C TYR A 142 3.84 19.60 -1.38
N LEU A 143 4.98 20.25 -1.19
CA LEU A 143 6.00 19.81 -0.26
C LEU A 143 5.78 20.53 1.08
N VAL A 144 5.46 19.78 2.12
CA VAL A 144 5.22 20.30 3.48
C VAL A 144 6.34 19.85 4.40
N GLY A 145 7.01 20.81 5.04
CA GLY A 145 8.06 20.49 6.00
C GLY A 145 9.01 21.65 6.28
N PRO A 146 10.09 21.41 7.04
CA PRO A 146 10.52 20.09 7.53
C PRO A 146 9.57 19.51 8.59
N LEU A 147 9.60 18.18 8.74
CA LEU A 147 8.90 17.43 9.79
C LEU A 147 9.83 17.18 11.01
N PRO A 148 9.28 17.07 12.23
CA PRO A 148 7.86 17.24 12.59
C PRO A 148 7.40 18.69 12.42
N ILE A 149 6.07 18.90 12.33
CA ILE A 149 5.48 20.22 12.16
C ILE A 149 5.94 21.16 13.29
N GLY A 150 6.41 22.35 12.93
CA GLY A 150 6.88 23.36 13.86
C GLY A 150 7.05 24.73 13.21
N ARG A 151 7.73 25.65 13.91
CA ARG A 151 7.87 27.05 13.49
C ARG A 151 8.57 27.26 12.14
N HIS A 152 9.39 26.30 11.74
CA HIS A 152 10.12 26.35 10.46
C HIS A 152 9.42 25.59 9.34
N THR A 153 8.30 24.93 9.64
CA THR A 153 7.52 24.21 8.63
C THR A 153 6.86 25.22 7.70
N SER A 154 7.06 24.99 6.42
CA SER A 154 6.45 25.74 5.33
C SER A 154 5.86 24.78 4.32
N MET A 155 5.05 25.34 3.42
CA MET A 155 4.47 24.63 2.29
C MET A 155 4.85 25.36 1.01
N ARG A 156 5.22 24.59 -0.01
CA ARG A 156 5.41 25.09 -1.37
C ARG A 156 4.85 24.11 -2.38
N GLU A 157 4.52 24.59 -3.56
CA GLU A 157 4.16 23.70 -4.67
C GLU A 157 5.36 22.82 -5.05
N LEU A 158 5.08 21.54 -5.31
CA LEU A 158 6.04 20.55 -5.79
C LEU A 158 5.89 20.43 -7.30
N THR A 159 6.87 20.94 -8.04
CA THR A 159 6.84 20.99 -9.51
C THR A 159 8.01 20.22 -10.13
N GLU A 160 9.07 19.98 -9.38
CA GLU A 160 10.35 19.48 -9.87
C GLU A 160 10.32 18.02 -10.33
N ILE A 161 9.30 17.26 -9.94
CA ILE A 161 9.11 15.85 -10.34
C ILE A 161 8.16 15.68 -11.53
N TYR A 162 7.64 16.79 -12.06
CA TYR A 162 6.62 16.79 -13.11
C TYR A 162 7.11 17.44 -14.41
N ASN A 163 6.66 16.90 -15.53
CA ASN A 163 6.94 17.48 -16.87
C ASN A 163 5.94 18.58 -17.26
N ARG A 164 5.01 18.95 -16.37
CA ARG A 164 3.97 19.96 -16.58
C ARG A 164 3.74 20.74 -15.29
N ASN A 165 3.29 21.97 -15.43
CA ASN A 165 3.06 22.86 -14.27
C ASN A 165 1.85 22.42 -13.44
N ASP A 166 0.76 22.01 -14.08
CA ASP A 166 -0.48 21.60 -13.40
C ASP A 166 -0.90 20.20 -13.85
N ILE A 167 -1.46 19.42 -12.91
CA ILE A 167 -2.14 18.17 -13.23
C ILE A 167 -3.60 18.52 -13.55
N PRO A 168 -4.09 18.22 -14.76
CA PRO A 168 -5.46 18.56 -15.13
C PRO A 168 -6.45 17.77 -14.27
N TYR A 169 -7.57 18.40 -13.91
CA TYR A 169 -8.48 17.84 -12.91
C TYR A 169 -9.11 16.50 -13.31
N ASN A 170 -9.30 16.24 -14.60
CA ASN A 170 -9.81 14.96 -15.08
C ASN A 170 -8.80 13.80 -14.95
N ALA A 171 -7.55 14.09 -14.58
CA ALA A 171 -6.53 13.09 -14.23
C ALA A 171 -6.35 12.95 -12.70
N ARG A 172 -7.26 13.52 -11.90
CA ARG A 172 -7.23 13.42 -10.44
C ARG A 172 -7.44 11.99 -9.96
N GLY A 173 -7.05 11.74 -8.71
CA GLY A 173 -7.38 10.50 -8.03
C GLY A 173 -8.90 10.32 -7.90
N PHE A 174 -9.36 9.08 -8.05
CA PHE A 174 -10.76 8.73 -7.85
C PHE A 174 -11.14 8.90 -6.38
N ASP A 175 -12.20 9.66 -6.12
CA ASP A 175 -12.77 9.78 -4.78
C ASP A 175 -14.10 9.02 -4.74
N HIS A 176 -14.10 7.92 -4.00
CA HIS A 176 -15.26 7.04 -3.88
C HIS A 176 -16.51 7.77 -3.39
N ASN A 177 -16.36 8.73 -2.47
CA ASN A 177 -17.50 9.38 -1.83
C ASN A 177 -18.25 10.30 -2.78
N ASP A 178 -17.54 11.15 -3.52
CA ASP A 178 -18.18 12.07 -4.47
C ASP A 178 -18.49 11.38 -5.80
N ASP A 179 -17.52 10.67 -6.39
CA ASP A 179 -17.64 10.16 -7.77
C ASP A 179 -18.73 9.10 -7.91
N LEU A 180 -18.76 8.10 -7.00
CA LEU A 180 -19.81 7.07 -7.06
C LEU A 180 -21.16 7.61 -6.63
N ARG A 181 -21.21 8.48 -5.61
CA ARG A 181 -22.47 9.06 -5.16
C ARG A 181 -23.11 9.90 -6.26
N ALA A 182 -22.34 10.71 -6.96
CA ALA A 182 -22.80 11.49 -8.09
C ALA A 182 -23.29 10.59 -9.25
N LEU A 183 -22.52 9.54 -9.57
CA LEU A 183 -22.89 8.56 -10.60
C LEU A 183 -24.18 7.82 -10.25
N PHE A 184 -24.27 7.26 -9.04
CA PHE A 184 -25.42 6.50 -8.59
C PHE A 184 -26.68 7.36 -8.50
N ARG A 185 -26.57 8.62 -8.04
CA ARG A 185 -27.71 9.56 -8.07
C ARG A 185 -28.28 9.75 -9.47
N ARG A 186 -27.45 9.65 -10.52
CA ARG A 186 -27.89 9.80 -11.92
C ARG A 186 -28.41 8.50 -12.53
N ILE A 187 -27.76 7.38 -12.24
CA ILE A 187 -28.03 6.09 -12.88
C ILE A 187 -29.11 5.30 -12.14
N VAL A 188 -29.01 5.16 -10.81
CA VAL A 188 -29.88 4.29 -10.01
C VAL A 188 -31.37 4.58 -10.17
N PRO A 189 -31.85 5.84 -10.24
CA PRO A 189 -33.27 6.11 -10.45
C PRO A 189 -33.82 5.51 -11.75
N GLN A 190 -32.99 5.36 -12.79
CA GLN A 190 -33.40 4.77 -14.08
C GLN A 190 -33.62 3.26 -13.99
N PHE A 191 -33.06 2.61 -12.95
CA PHE A 191 -33.14 1.16 -12.73
C PHE A 191 -33.91 0.80 -11.45
N ALA A 192 -34.57 1.76 -10.80
CA ALA A 192 -35.18 1.58 -9.49
C ALA A 192 -36.19 0.43 -9.45
N GLU A 193 -37.04 0.29 -10.48
CA GLU A 193 -38.01 -0.81 -10.57
C GLU A 193 -37.33 -2.19 -10.68
N ALA A 194 -36.34 -2.32 -11.56
CA ALA A 194 -35.59 -3.57 -11.72
C ALA A 194 -34.83 -3.96 -10.45
N ILE A 195 -34.23 -2.98 -9.77
CA ILE A 195 -33.52 -3.19 -8.50
C ILE A 195 -34.49 -3.67 -7.42
N ASN A 196 -35.67 -3.07 -7.31
CA ASN A 196 -36.67 -3.45 -6.31
C ASN A 196 -37.24 -4.86 -6.55
N VAL A 197 -37.41 -5.28 -7.81
CA VAL A 197 -37.88 -6.62 -8.16
C VAL A 197 -36.84 -7.71 -7.82
N CYS A 198 -35.54 -7.41 -7.92
CA CYS A 198 -34.49 -8.35 -7.53
C CYS A 198 -34.25 -8.44 -6.01
N ALA A 199 -34.77 -7.49 -5.24
CA ALA A 199 -34.61 -7.45 -3.79
C ALA A 199 -35.72 -8.20 -3.02
N SER A 200 -36.80 -8.56 -3.71
CA SER A 200 -37.92 -9.40 -3.23
C SER A 200 -37.73 -10.86 -3.62
#